data_AF-A0A1X7R6U5-F1
#
_entry.id   AF-A0A1X7R6U5-F1
#
_cell.length_a   1.000
_cell.length_b   1.000
_cell.length_c   1.000
_cell.angle_alpha   90.00
_cell.angle_beta   90.00
_cell.angle_gamma   90.00
#
_symmetry.space_group_name_H-M   'P 1'
#
loop_
_entity.id
_entity.type
_entity.pdbx_description
1 polymer ?
#
loop_
_entity_poly.entity_id
_entity_poly.type
_entity_poly.pdbx_seq_one_letter_code
_entity_poly.pdbx_strand_id
1 'polypeptide(L)'
;MSGSKYPTTMSCMDAFNRLTTCYSLGGQFRSYYRNGQLNACDKQLEKLKFCIFNSKDPIAVQQWYQQEAERNKRLVGSTDIIWKERP
;
A
#
# COMPACT_ATOMS: atom_id res chain seq x y z
N MET A 1 3.96 12.31 26.93
CA MET A 1 3.71 12.88 25.59
C MET A 1 3.20 11.77 24.68
N SER A 2 1.93 11.76 24.33
CA SER A 2 1.37 10.78 23.39
C SER A 2 1.92 11.10 22.00
N GLY A 3 2.96 10.38 21.58
CA GLY A 3 3.52 10.51 20.24
C GLY A 3 2.45 10.19 19.21
N SER A 4 2.37 11.00 18.16
CA SER A 4 1.43 10.80 17.06
C SER A 4 1.45 9.33 16.59
N LYS A 5 0.30 8.65 16.63
CA LYS A 5 0.15 7.20 16.37
C LYS A 5 0.57 6.77 14.95
N TYR A 6 0.71 7.72 14.03
CA TYR A 6 0.97 7.47 12.61
C TYR A 6 2.14 8.30 12.09
N PRO A 7 2.93 7.79 11.12
CA PRO A 7 4.08 8.52 10.61
C PRO A 7 3.67 9.76 9.80
N THR A 8 4.51 10.78 9.85
CA THR A 8 4.34 12.06 9.13
C THR A 8 5.20 12.16 7.88
N THR A 9 6.02 11.14 7.59
CA THR A 9 6.91 11.08 6.44
C THR A 9 6.63 9.84 5.59
N MET A 10 6.90 9.95 4.29
CA MET A 10 6.71 8.85 3.34
C MET A 10 7.86 8.85 2.31
N SER A 11 8.39 7.66 2.02
CA SER A 11 9.41 7.45 0.99
C SER A 11 8.77 7.08 -0.34
N CYS A 12 8.91 7.96 -1.34
CA CYS A 12 8.36 7.71 -2.67
C CYS A 12 9.16 6.65 -3.44
N MET A 13 10.45 6.52 -3.14
CA MET A 13 11.28 5.44 -3.67
C MET A 13 10.76 4.08 -3.21
N ASP A 14 10.40 3.94 -1.94
CA ASP A 14 9.83 2.69 -1.43
C ASP A 14 8.45 2.41 -2.02
N ALA A 15 7.63 3.45 -2.23
CA ALA A 15 6.35 3.31 -2.91
C ALA A 15 6.52 2.84 -4.37
N PHE A 16 7.51 3.38 -5.08
CA PHE A 16 7.85 2.97 -6.44
C PHE A 16 8.37 1.53 -6.51
N ASN A 17 9.27 1.16 -5.61
CA ASN A 17 9.80 -0.21 -5.54
C ASN A 17 8.67 -1.22 -5.31
N ARG A 18 7.71 -0.91 -4.43
CA ARG A 18 6.53 -1.77 -4.20
C ARG A 18 5.65 -1.90 -5.44
N LEU A 19 5.46 -0.81 -6.19
CA LEU A 19 4.69 -0.84 -7.44
C LEU A 19 5.38 -1.70 -8.50
N THR A 20 6.67 -1.49 -8.70
CA THR A 20 7.47 -2.24 -9.68
C THR A 20 7.50 -3.72 -9.35
N THR A 21 7.67 -4.08 -8.07
CA THR A 21 7.58 -5.47 -7.61
C THR A 21 6.19 -6.06 -7.85
N CYS A 22 5.11 -5.28 -7.70
CA CYS A 22 3.75 -5.75 -7.98
C CYS A 22 3.54 -6.06 -9.47
N TYR A 23 4.10 -5.25 -10.37
CA TYR A 23 4.04 -5.50 -11.82
C TYR A 23 5.06 -6.52 -12.33
N SER A 24 6.05 -6.88 -11.52
CA SER A 24 7.05 -7.87 -11.92
C SER A 24 6.39 -9.18 -12.35
N LEU A 25 6.82 -9.70 -13.49
CA LEU A 25 6.24 -10.85 -14.19
C LEU A 25 6.11 -12.08 -13.27
N GLY A 26 7.07 -12.29 -12.36
CA GLY A 26 7.03 -13.40 -11.40
C GLY A 26 5.83 -13.35 -10.44
N GLY A 27 5.40 -12.15 -10.01
CA GLY A 27 4.25 -11.96 -9.13
C GLY A 27 2.91 -12.01 -9.88
N GLN A 28 2.90 -11.51 -11.11
CA GLN A 28 1.74 -11.52 -12.00
C GLN A 28 1.40 -12.92 -12.51
N PHE A 29 2.40 -13.74 -12.85
CA PHE A 29 2.22 -15.11 -13.35
C PHE A 29 1.46 -16.01 -12.36
N ARG A 30 1.73 -15.88 -11.05
CA ARG A 30 1.04 -16.66 -10.01
C ARG A 30 -0.45 -16.29 -9.88
N SER A 31 -0.77 -15.00 -9.99
CA SER A 31 -2.18 -14.55 -9.93
C SER A 31 -2.92 -14.94 -11.21
N TYR A 32 -2.26 -14.78 -12.36
CA TYR A 32 -2.80 -15.16 -13.65
C TYR A 32 -3.06 -16.67 -13.74
N TYR A 33 -2.11 -17.51 -13.34
CA TYR A 33 -2.29 -18.97 -13.35
C TYR A 33 -3.42 -19.44 -12.42
N ARG A 34 -3.61 -18.77 -11.28
CA ARG A 34 -4.61 -19.20 -10.28
C ARG A 34 -6.00 -18.63 -10.50
N ASN A 35 -6.09 -17.36 -10.89
CA ASN A 35 -7.34 -16.59 -10.95
C ASN A 35 -7.69 -16.15 -12.38
N GLY A 36 -6.85 -16.42 -13.38
CA GLY A 36 -7.04 -16.01 -14.77
C GLY A 36 -6.88 -14.50 -15.01
N GLN A 37 -6.45 -13.74 -14.00
CA GLN A 37 -6.40 -12.27 -14.03
C GLN A 37 -5.04 -11.78 -13.50
N LEU A 38 -4.57 -10.67 -14.08
CA LEU A 38 -3.42 -9.93 -13.57
C LEU A 38 -3.82 -9.17 -12.31
N ASN A 39 -2.90 -9.04 -11.35
CA ASN A 39 -3.13 -8.18 -10.19
C ASN A 39 -3.20 -6.73 -10.66
N ALA A 40 -4.26 -6.01 -10.28
CA ALA A 40 -4.47 -4.64 -10.71
C ALA A 40 -3.46 -3.63 -10.12
N CYS A 41 -2.71 -3.99 -9.07
CA CYS A 41 -1.68 -3.15 -8.42
C CYS A 41 -2.13 -1.71 -8.04
N ASP A 42 -3.44 -1.45 -8.05
CA ASP A 42 -4.02 -0.11 -7.87
C ASP A 42 -3.64 0.50 -6.53
N LYS A 43 -3.56 -0.32 -5.46
CA LYS A 43 -3.17 0.12 -4.12
C LYS A 43 -1.73 0.68 -4.10
N GLN A 44 -0.80 -0.01 -4.75
CA GLN A 44 0.59 0.41 -4.84
C GLN A 44 0.72 1.66 -5.71
N LEU A 45 -0.08 1.73 -6.79
CA LEU A 45 -0.11 2.89 -7.67
C LEU A 45 -0.70 4.13 -6.98
N GLU A 46 -1.78 3.97 -6.22
CA GLU A 46 -2.39 5.02 -5.39
C GLU A 46 -1.37 5.56 -4.39
N LYS A 47 -0.64 4.68 -3.69
CA LYS A 47 0.41 5.09 -2.74
C LYS A 47 1.52 5.89 -3.42
N LEU A 48 1.99 5.46 -4.59
CA LEU A 48 3.02 6.18 -5.33
C LEU A 48 2.53 7.56 -5.78
N LYS A 49 1.33 7.64 -6.38
CA LYS A 49 0.70 8.90 -6.79
C LYS A 49 0.56 9.85 -5.59
N PHE A 50 0.01 9.35 -4.48
CA PHE A 50 -0.14 10.14 -3.27
C PHE A 50 1.21 10.71 -2.80
N CYS A 51 2.25 9.87 -2.77
CA CYS A 51 3.58 10.30 -2.35
C CYS A 51 4.14 11.41 -3.25
N ILE A 52 4.07 11.26 -4.57
CA ILE A 52 4.59 12.26 -5.52
C ILE A 52 3.97 13.64 -5.28
N PHE A 53 2.67 13.71 -4.98
CA PHE A 53 1.97 14.98 -4.84
C PHE A 53 1.93 15.53 -3.41
N ASN A 54 1.97 14.67 -2.39
CA ASN A 54 1.63 15.07 -1.01
C ASN A 54 2.74 14.75 0.02
N SER A 55 3.87 14.15 -0.35
CA SER A 55 4.90 13.74 0.62
C SER A 55 5.52 14.89 1.42
N LYS A 56 5.41 16.13 0.93
CA LYS A 56 5.91 17.33 1.60
C LYS A 56 4.99 17.83 2.72
N ASP A 57 3.73 17.41 2.72
CA ASP A 57 2.75 17.79 3.74
C ASP A 57 2.66 16.69 4.81
N PRO A 58 3.18 16.93 6.03
CA PRO A 58 3.17 15.93 7.10
C PRO A 58 1.76 15.59 7.59
N ILE A 59 0.79 16.50 7.47
CA ILE A 59 -0.60 16.29 7.89
C ILE A 59 -1.27 15.36 6.88
N ALA A 60 -1.12 15.63 5.58
CA ALA A 60 -1.65 14.78 4.53
C ALA A 60 -1.09 13.35 4.63
N VAL A 61 0.22 13.22 4.84
CA VAL A 61 0.87 11.91 5.02
C VAL A 61 0.30 11.16 6.22
N GLN A 62 0.14 11.84 7.35
CA GLN A 62 -0.42 11.24 8.55
C GLN A 62 -1.86 10.78 8.34
N GLN A 63 -2.69 11.58 7.66
CA GLN A 63 -4.07 11.23 7.31
C GLN A 63 -4.12 10.03 6.38
N TRP A 64 -3.21 9.93 5.40
CA TRP A 64 -3.13 8.75 4.53
C TRP A 64 -2.90 7.47 5.33
N TYR A 65 -1.95 7.48 6.29
CA TYR A 65 -1.68 6.33 7.14
C TYR A 65 -2.84 5.99 8.11
N GLN A 66 -3.59 6.99 8.57
CA GLN A 66 -4.80 6.79 9.35
C GLN A 66 -5.87 6.06 8.52
N GLN A 67 -6.17 6.57 7.33
CA GLN A 67 -7.14 5.97 6.41
C GLN A 67 -6.73 4.55 6.03
N GLU A 68 -5.45 4.33 5.75
CA GLU A 68 -4.91 3.02 5.41
C GLU A 68 -5.12 2.02 6.56
N ALA A 69 -4.86 2.43 7.81
CA ALA A 69 -5.12 1.59 8.97
C ALA A 69 -6.62 1.27 9.14
N GLU A 70 -7.51 2.20 8.82
CA GLU A 70 -8.96 1.98 8.83
C GLU A 70 -9.41 1.02 7.71
N ARG A 71 -8.89 1.19 6.48
CA ARG A 71 -9.12 0.24 5.37
C ARG A 71 -8.70 -1.16 5.80
N ASN A 72 -7.51 -1.29 6.37
CA ASN A 72 -6.98 -2.57 6.82
C ASN A 72 -7.84 -3.21 7.91
N LYS A 73 -8.33 -2.42 8.90
CA LYS A 73 -9.27 -2.93 9.92
C LYS A 73 -10.55 -3.48 9.31
N ARG A 74 -11.10 -2.86 8.26
CA ARG A 74 -12.29 -3.38 7.56
C ARG A 74 -12.01 -4.73 6.89
N LEU A 75 -10.77 -4.96 6.47
CA LEU A 75 -10.34 -6.20 5.83
C LEU A 75 -10.00 -7.33 6.82
N VAL A 76 -9.86 -7.05 8.14
CA VAL A 76 -9.56 -8.06 9.17
C VAL A 76 -10.65 -9.15 9.28
N GLY A 77 -11.87 -8.91 8.81
CA GLY A 77 -12.92 -9.93 8.70
C GLY A 77 -12.80 -10.86 7.48
N SER A 78 -11.93 -10.53 6.51
CA SER A 78 -11.63 -11.37 5.34
C SER A 78 -10.41 -12.25 5.66
N THR A 79 -10.63 -13.56 5.71
CA THR A 79 -9.65 -14.58 6.14
C THR A 79 -8.32 -14.58 5.34
N ASP A 80 -8.26 -13.93 4.18
CA ASP A 80 -7.15 -14.09 3.22
C ASP A 80 -6.18 -12.90 3.13
N ILE A 81 -6.39 -11.82 3.90
CA ILE A 81 -5.70 -10.53 3.66
C ILE A 81 -4.58 -10.22 4.67
N ILE A 82 -4.70 -10.68 5.92
CA ILE A 82 -3.81 -10.29 7.03
C ILE A 82 -2.34 -10.70 6.80
N TRP A 83 -2.10 -11.79 6.04
CA TRP A 83 -0.76 -12.34 5.84
C TRP A 83 0.06 -11.67 4.73
N LYS A 84 -0.56 -10.87 3.86
CA LYS A 84 0.10 -10.31 2.67
C LYS A 84 0.77 -8.95 2.88
N GLU A 85 0.61 -8.34 4.05
CA GLU A 85 1.09 -6.96 4.31
C GLU A 85 2.38 -6.85 5.12
N ARG A 86 3.00 -7.96 5.53
CA ARG A 86 4.32 -7.89 6.18
C ARG A 86 5.43 -7.75 5.12
N PRO A 87 6.45 -6.91 5.38
CA PRO A 87 7.57 -6.69 4.46
C PRO A 87 8.34 -7.97 4.17
#